data_AF-A0A9W7MIZ4-F1
#
_entry.id   AF-A0A9W7MIZ4-F1
#
_cell.length_a   1.000
_cell.length_b   1.000
_cell.length_c   1.000
_cell.angle_alpha   90.00
_cell.angle_beta   90.00
_cell.angle_gamma   90.00
#
_symmetry.space_group_name_H-M   'P 1'
#
loop_
_entity.id
_entity.type
_entity.pdbx_description
1 polymer ?
#
loop_
_entity_poly.entity_id
_entity_poly.type
_entity_poly.pdbx_seq_one_letter_code
_entity_poly.pdbx_strand_id
1 'polypeptide(L)'
;MLNGTNFKEWKRHVLIVLGCMDIDLALRQEQPAPLTADSIPDAKMDFERWDRSNRMSLMIMKHSIPEAFRGTESEEITQAKSFLDDLEQRFAKNDKMFHLASKLKALKIELSEDLLVLMVLVSLPAQFNQFKISYNCQKEKWTLNELISHCVQEEDRLKRDKTESAHLASASKDKGKKRMYQNEAAKGPAQKKQERVPINCYFCEKPGHLKKDCTKYHAWRAKKGLPELPKAK
;
A
#
# COMPACT_ATOMS: atom_id res chain seq x y z
N MET A 1 -24.46 6.12 -3.26
CA MET A 1 -23.15 5.87 -3.89
C MET A 1 -22.36 7.17 -3.87
N LEU A 2 -21.14 7.19 -3.32
CA LEU A 2 -20.32 8.41 -3.22
C LEU A 2 -19.77 8.78 -4.62
N ASN A 3 -19.95 10.03 -5.04
CA ASN A 3 -19.49 10.59 -6.31
C ASN A 3 -19.08 12.06 -6.11
N GLY A 4 -18.58 12.73 -7.16
CA GLY A 4 -18.16 14.14 -7.05
C GLY A 4 -19.26 15.04 -6.49
N THR A 5 -20.50 14.88 -6.98
CA THR A 5 -21.60 15.80 -6.67
C THR A 5 -22.14 15.66 -5.25
N ASN A 6 -21.98 14.50 -4.59
CA ASN A 6 -22.41 14.30 -3.20
C ASN A 6 -21.27 14.24 -2.19
N PHE A 7 -20.01 14.32 -2.63
CA PHE A 7 -18.85 14.27 -1.77
C PHE A 7 -18.86 15.37 -0.70
N LYS A 8 -19.21 16.60 -1.06
CA LYS A 8 -19.28 17.73 -0.12
C LYS A 8 -20.25 17.46 1.03
N GLU A 9 -21.40 16.88 0.72
CA GLU A 9 -22.43 16.56 1.71
C GLU A 9 -22.04 15.37 2.58
N TRP A 10 -21.43 14.34 1.99
CA TRP A 10 -20.83 13.25 2.75
C TRP A 10 -19.75 13.75 3.71
N LYS A 11 -18.80 14.57 3.23
CA LYS A 11 -17.73 15.16 4.05
C LYS A 11 -18.33 15.93 5.23
N ARG A 12 -19.37 16.74 4.98
CA ARG A 12 -20.08 17.47 6.02
C ARG A 12 -20.67 16.53 7.07
N HIS A 13 -21.39 15.47 6.67
CA HIS A 13 -21.97 14.51 7.60
C HIS A 13 -20.92 13.78 8.43
N VAL A 14 -19.85 13.31 7.80
CA VAL A 14 -18.75 12.63 8.49
C VAL A 14 -18.12 13.56 9.52
N LEU A 15 -17.76 14.80 9.14
CA LEU A 15 -17.15 15.75 10.06
C LEU A 15 -18.05 16.10 11.25
N ILE A 16 -19.37 16.18 11.05
CA ILE A 16 -20.34 16.37 12.14
C ILE A 16 -20.32 15.17 13.09
N VAL A 17 -20.37 13.93 12.57
CA VAL A 17 -20.32 12.72 13.40
C VAL A 17 -19.02 12.66 14.20
N LEU A 18 -17.88 12.91 13.55
CA LEU A 18 -16.57 12.90 14.21
C LEU A 18 -16.48 13.98 15.30
N GLY A 19 -17.02 15.18 15.04
CA GLY A 19 -17.06 16.27 16.00
C GLY A 19 -18.00 15.98 17.19
N CYS A 20 -19.20 15.42 16.94
CA CYS A 20 -20.14 15.04 18.01
C CYS A 20 -19.62 13.93 18.91
N MET A 21 -18.67 13.14 18.42
CA MET A 21 -18.04 12.04 19.16
C MET A 21 -16.68 12.42 19.76
N ASP A 22 -16.23 13.69 19.63
CA ASP A 22 -14.93 14.18 20.09
C ASP A 22 -13.73 13.38 19.54
N ILE A 23 -13.82 12.93 18.29
CA ILE A 23 -12.80 12.10 17.63
C ILE A 23 -12.16 12.78 16.42
N ASP A 24 -12.38 14.08 16.22
CA ASP A 24 -11.84 14.86 15.10
C ASP A 24 -10.54 15.64 15.43
N LEU A 25 -9.97 15.43 16.62
CA LEU A 25 -8.70 16.03 17.05
C LEU A 25 -7.58 15.88 16.01
N ALA A 26 -7.40 14.67 15.47
CA ALA A 26 -6.38 14.37 14.46
C ALA A 26 -6.63 15.00 13.09
N LEU A 27 -7.85 15.47 12.82
CA LEU A 27 -8.17 16.25 11.62
C LEU A 27 -7.85 17.73 11.81
N ARG A 28 -7.94 18.23 13.06
CA ARG A 28 -7.72 19.64 13.41
C ARG A 28 -6.27 19.98 13.72
N GLN A 29 -5.53 19.02 14.29
CA GLN A 29 -4.16 19.22 14.77
C GLN A 29 -3.15 18.37 13.99
N GLU A 30 -1.96 18.93 13.80
CA GLU A 30 -0.82 18.19 13.23
C GLU A 30 -0.40 17.03 14.13
N GLN A 31 0.24 16.02 13.54
CA GLN A 31 0.76 14.89 14.29
C GLN A 31 1.76 15.37 15.36
N PRO A 32 1.55 15.03 16.65
CA PRO A 32 2.50 15.35 17.70
C PRO A 32 3.85 14.66 17.46
N ALA A 33 4.92 15.24 18.04
CA ALA A 33 6.24 14.64 17.94
C ALA A 33 6.24 13.20 18.47
N PRO A 34 7.01 12.28 17.86
CA PRO A 34 7.13 10.92 18.35
C PRO A 34 7.58 10.88 19.81
N LEU A 35 6.97 10.00 20.59
CA LEU A 35 7.32 9.83 21.99
C LEU A 35 8.76 9.31 22.14
N THR A 36 9.51 9.96 23.02
CA THR A 36 10.85 9.57 23.46
C THR A 36 10.81 9.07 24.91
N ALA A 37 11.88 8.40 25.37
CA ALA A 37 11.97 7.92 26.75
C ALA A 37 11.79 9.05 27.78
N ASP A 38 12.26 10.25 27.45
CA ASP A 38 12.23 11.46 28.28
C ASP A 38 10.95 12.30 28.10
N SER A 39 9.99 11.84 27.31
CA SER A 39 8.75 12.58 27.08
C SER A 39 7.97 12.75 28.39
N ILE A 40 7.63 13.99 28.70
CA ILE A 40 6.83 14.37 29.87
C ILE A 40 5.46 13.68 29.81
N PRO A 41 4.84 13.36 30.97
CA PRO A 41 3.56 12.66 31.04
C PRO A 41 2.45 13.27 30.17
N ASP A 42 2.37 14.60 30.12
CA ASP A 42 1.37 15.31 29.33
C ASP A 42 1.55 15.12 27.82
N ALA A 43 2.80 15.11 27.33
CA ALA A 43 3.09 14.85 25.92
C ALA A 43 2.71 13.42 25.50
N LYS A 44 2.85 12.44 26.41
CA LYS A 44 2.40 11.06 26.18
C LYS A 44 0.88 11.00 26.07
N MET A 45 0.17 11.67 26.97
CA MET A 45 -1.29 11.73 26.97
C MET A 45 -1.82 12.42 25.71
N ASP A 46 -1.19 13.50 25.26
CA ASP A 46 -1.60 14.21 24.04
C ASP A 46 -1.38 13.37 22.79
N PHE A 47 -0.24 12.67 22.70
CA PHE A 47 0.02 11.72 21.61
C PHE A 47 -1.03 10.60 21.58
N GLU A 48 -1.35 9.99 22.73
CA GLU A 48 -2.35 8.91 22.81
C GLU A 48 -3.76 9.38 22.44
N ARG A 49 -4.16 10.59 22.86
CA ARG A 49 -5.44 11.21 22.48
C ARG A 49 -5.51 11.47 20.98
N TRP A 50 -4.44 12.02 20.41
CA TRP A 50 -4.34 12.24 18.97
C TRP A 50 -4.37 10.93 18.18
N ASP A 51 -3.60 9.91 18.60
CA ASP A 51 -3.54 8.61 17.93
C ASP A 51 -4.89 7.89 17.96
N ARG A 52 -5.59 7.94 19.10
CA ARG A 52 -6.95 7.41 19.22
C ARG A 52 -7.91 8.11 18.26
N SER A 53 -7.90 9.44 18.24
CA SER A 53 -8.73 10.23 17.32
C SER A 53 -8.42 9.90 15.86
N ASN A 54 -7.14 9.78 15.51
CA ASN A 54 -6.66 9.41 14.18
C ASN A 54 -7.21 8.04 13.74
N ARG A 55 -7.03 7.02 14.59
CA ARG A 55 -7.47 5.66 14.30
C ARG A 55 -9.00 5.56 14.18
N MET A 56 -9.74 6.22 15.07
CA MET A 56 -11.21 6.18 15.03
C MET A 56 -11.77 6.93 13.81
N SER A 57 -11.21 8.11 13.50
CA SER A 57 -11.57 8.87 12.31
C SER A 57 -11.35 8.06 11.02
N LEU A 58 -10.20 7.39 10.89
CA LEU A 58 -9.92 6.50 9.76
C LEU A 58 -10.92 5.36 9.65
N MET A 59 -11.24 4.68 10.75
CA MET A 59 -12.21 3.57 10.72
C MET A 59 -13.59 4.03 10.25
N ILE A 60 -14.09 5.16 10.76
CA ILE A 60 -15.41 5.68 10.38
C ILE A 60 -15.42 6.12 8.93
N MET A 61 -14.41 6.88 8.50
CA MET A 61 -14.31 7.34 7.12
C MET A 61 -14.21 6.16 6.14
N LYS A 62 -13.29 5.21 6.38
CA LYS A 62 -13.13 4.02 5.54
C LYS A 62 -14.42 3.18 5.51
N HIS A 63 -15.09 3.00 6.64
CA HIS A 63 -16.34 2.24 6.70
C HIS A 63 -17.49 2.93 5.95
N SER A 64 -17.56 4.26 6.00
CA SER A 64 -18.60 5.04 5.31
C SER A 64 -18.47 5.03 3.78
N ILE A 65 -17.33 4.56 3.25
CA ILE A 65 -17.05 4.46 1.81
C ILE A 65 -17.17 2.99 1.39
N PRO A 66 -18.04 2.66 0.42
CA PRO A 66 -18.15 1.30 -0.09
C PRO A 66 -16.82 0.82 -0.68
N GLU A 67 -16.50 -0.46 -0.48
CA GLU A 67 -15.20 -1.05 -0.79
C GLU A 67 -14.77 -0.85 -2.25
N ALA A 68 -15.73 -0.90 -3.18
CA ALA A 68 -15.51 -0.64 -4.61
C ALA A 68 -14.89 0.74 -4.93
N PHE A 69 -14.95 1.70 -4.00
CA PHE A 69 -14.43 3.05 -4.18
C PHE A 69 -13.17 3.35 -3.35
N ARG A 70 -12.70 2.40 -2.51
CA ARG A 70 -11.50 2.64 -1.68
C ARG A 70 -10.24 2.69 -2.54
N GLY A 71 -10.15 1.90 -3.61
CA GLY A 71 -8.94 1.81 -4.43
C GLY A 71 -7.74 1.27 -3.64
N THR A 72 -6.74 0.73 -4.33
CA THR A 72 -5.58 0.09 -3.68
C THR A 72 -4.68 1.06 -2.92
N GLU A 73 -4.74 2.35 -3.24
CA GLU A 73 -3.91 3.41 -2.63
C GLU A 73 -4.44 3.87 -1.26
N SER A 74 -5.71 3.62 -0.96
CA SER A 74 -6.32 3.96 0.34
C SER A 74 -5.86 3.05 1.49
N GLU A 75 -5.33 1.86 1.19
CA GLU A 75 -4.92 0.90 2.21
C GLU A 75 -3.67 1.36 2.98
N GLU A 76 -2.77 2.10 2.32
CA GLU A 76 -1.45 2.49 2.87
C GLU A 76 -1.50 3.75 3.76
N ILE A 77 -2.58 4.52 3.69
CA ILE A 77 -2.70 5.78 4.45
C ILE A 77 -2.98 5.49 5.93
N THR A 78 -2.05 5.93 6.79
CA THR A 78 -2.08 5.75 8.25
C THR A 78 -2.60 6.95 9.04
N GLN A 79 -2.79 8.10 8.38
CA GLN A 79 -3.32 9.32 9.00
C GLN A 79 -4.70 9.69 8.42
N ALA A 80 -5.62 10.06 9.30
CA ALA A 80 -6.99 10.46 8.97
C ALA A 80 -7.03 11.71 8.10
N LYS A 81 -6.18 12.69 8.40
CA LYS A 81 -6.12 13.97 7.67
C LYS A 81 -5.69 13.75 6.22
N SER A 82 -4.57 13.06 6.00
CA SER A 82 -4.10 12.75 4.65
C SER A 82 -5.06 11.85 3.88
N PHE A 83 -5.77 10.95 4.57
CA PHE A 83 -6.83 10.16 3.94
C PHE A 83 -7.97 11.04 3.42
N LEU A 84 -8.43 12.00 4.23
CA LEU A 84 -9.47 12.93 3.82
C LEU A 84 -9.01 13.83 2.67
N ASP A 85 -7.77 14.33 2.72
CA ASP A 85 -7.18 15.16 1.67
C ASP A 85 -7.08 14.41 0.32
N ASP A 86 -6.67 13.15 0.34
CA ASP A 86 -6.61 12.31 -0.86
C ASP A 86 -8.01 12.12 -1.47
N LEU A 87 -9.03 11.85 -0.65
CA LEU A 87 -10.42 11.77 -1.13
C LEU A 87 -10.88 13.11 -1.73
N GLU A 88 -10.60 14.23 -1.06
CA GLU A 88 -10.91 15.56 -1.58
C GLU A 88 -10.29 15.80 -2.95
N GLN A 89 -9.02 15.42 -3.11
CA GLN A 89 -8.31 15.57 -4.38
C GLN A 89 -8.92 14.68 -5.48
N ARG A 90 -9.29 13.43 -5.16
CA ARG A 90 -9.95 12.51 -6.09
C ARG A 90 -11.31 13.05 -6.55
N PHE A 91 -12.14 13.48 -5.61
CA PHE A 91 -13.49 13.96 -5.93
C PHE A 91 -13.49 15.35 -6.57
N ALA A 92 -12.52 16.22 -6.27
CA ALA A 92 -12.35 17.50 -6.96
C ALA A 92 -12.00 17.33 -8.45
N LYS A 93 -11.20 16.30 -8.81
CA LYS A 93 -10.95 15.96 -10.22
C LYS A 93 -12.23 15.47 -10.91
N ASN A 94 -13.00 14.62 -10.24
CA ASN A 94 -14.26 14.09 -10.76
C ASN A 94 -15.32 15.19 -10.96
N ASP A 95 -15.42 16.15 -10.05
CA ASP A 95 -16.34 17.30 -10.17
C ASP A 95 -16.03 18.16 -11.40
N LYS A 96 -14.75 18.43 -11.67
CA LYS A 96 -14.33 19.18 -12.87
C LYS A 96 -14.71 18.43 -14.15
N MET A 97 -14.47 17.13 -14.19
CA MET A 97 -14.82 16.29 -15.35
C MET A 97 -16.33 16.23 -15.57
N PHE A 98 -17.12 16.04 -14.50
CA PHE A 98 -18.58 16.01 -14.58
C PHE A 98 -19.15 17.37 -15.01
N HIS A 99 -18.62 18.47 -14.48
CA HIS A 99 -19.03 19.82 -14.85
C HIS A 99 -18.68 20.14 -16.30
N LEU A 100 -17.50 19.73 -16.79
CA LEU A 100 -17.13 19.84 -18.20
C LEU A 100 -18.09 19.02 -19.08
N ALA A 101 -18.36 17.76 -18.75
CA ALA A 101 -19.32 16.93 -19.47
C ALA A 101 -20.72 17.57 -19.50
N SER A 102 -21.17 18.14 -18.38
CA SER A 102 -22.45 18.83 -18.27
C SER A 102 -22.52 20.08 -19.16
N LYS A 103 -21.44 20.87 -19.19
CA LYS A 103 -21.33 22.05 -20.08
C LYS A 103 -21.29 21.66 -21.55
N LEU A 104 -20.52 20.64 -21.92
CA LEU A 104 -20.44 20.13 -23.29
C LEU A 104 -21.83 19.65 -23.75
N LYS A 105 -22.56 18.94 -22.88
CA LYS A 105 -23.94 18.53 -23.12
C LYS A 105 -24.91 19.71 -23.27
N ALA A 106 -24.79 20.73 -22.42
CA ALA A 106 -25.62 21.94 -22.49
C ALA A 106 -25.37 22.74 -23.78
N LEU A 107 -24.12 22.75 -24.27
CA LEU A 107 -23.73 23.40 -25.52
C LEU A 107 -24.03 22.55 -26.77
N LYS A 108 -24.63 21.36 -26.62
CA LYS A 108 -24.86 20.39 -27.70
C LYS A 108 -23.59 20.12 -28.54
N ILE A 109 -22.44 20.16 -27.88
CA ILE A 109 -21.16 19.85 -28.54
C ILE A 109 -21.08 18.34 -28.63
N GLU A 110 -21.27 17.81 -29.84
CA GLU A 110 -20.88 16.45 -30.17
C GLU A 110 -19.35 16.41 -30.13
N LEU A 111 -18.80 15.65 -29.17
CA LEU A 111 -17.37 15.41 -29.11
C LEU A 111 -17.02 14.45 -30.24
N SER A 112 -16.14 14.89 -31.15
CA SER A 112 -15.64 13.99 -32.19
C SER A 112 -14.94 12.80 -31.55
N GLU A 113 -15.00 11.66 -32.23
CA GLU A 113 -14.38 10.42 -31.76
C GLU A 113 -12.87 10.61 -31.53
N ASP A 114 -12.20 11.39 -32.38
CA ASP A 114 -10.79 11.77 -32.23
C ASP A 114 -10.51 12.53 -30.92
N LEU A 115 -11.41 13.44 -30.53
CA LEU A 115 -11.27 14.21 -29.29
C LEU A 115 -11.46 13.32 -28.07
N LEU A 116 -12.41 12.38 -28.12
CA LEU A 116 -12.64 11.41 -27.05
C LEU A 116 -11.42 10.51 -26.86
N VAL A 117 -10.81 10.05 -27.95
CA VAL A 117 -9.58 9.25 -27.92
C VAL A 117 -8.42 10.03 -27.29
N LEU A 118 -8.22 11.29 -27.69
CA LEU A 118 -7.22 12.17 -27.08
C LEU A 118 -7.46 12.39 -25.58
N MET A 119 -8.71 12.62 -25.18
CA MET A 119 -9.08 12.81 -23.77
C MET A 119 -8.77 11.56 -22.93
N VAL A 120 -9.06 10.37 -23.45
CA VAL A 120 -8.73 9.10 -22.76
C VAL A 120 -7.21 8.96 -22.61
N LEU A 121 -6.44 9.14 -23.69
CA LEU A 121 -4.98 8.99 -23.67
C LEU A 121 -4.28 9.94 -22.68
N VAL A 122 -4.74 11.19 -22.59
CA VAL A 122 -4.21 12.17 -21.64
C VAL A 122 -4.59 11.82 -20.19
N SER A 123 -5.78 11.22 -19.99
CA SER A 123 -6.28 10.87 -18.65
C SER A 123 -5.67 9.58 -18.09
N LEU A 124 -5.09 8.72 -18.93
CA LEU A 124 -4.50 7.46 -18.47
C LEU A 124 -3.30 7.69 -17.52
N PRO A 125 -3.15 6.89 -16.45
CA PRO A 125 -2.03 6.98 -15.50
C PRO A 125 -0.64 6.79 -16.15
N ALA A 126 0.41 7.19 -15.44
CA ALA A 126 1.80 7.07 -15.94
C ALA A 126 2.24 5.61 -16.22
N GLN A 127 1.66 4.63 -15.54
CA GLN A 127 1.88 3.21 -15.79
C GLN A 127 1.41 2.74 -17.18
N PHE A 128 0.58 3.52 -17.87
CA PHE A 128 0.19 3.31 -19.27
C PHE A 128 1.10 4.04 -20.28
N ASN A 129 2.25 4.58 -19.87
CA ASN A 129 3.11 5.35 -20.79
C ASN A 129 3.56 4.54 -22.01
N GLN A 130 3.87 3.25 -21.86
CA GLN A 130 4.26 2.38 -22.97
C GLN A 130 3.11 2.22 -23.98
N PHE A 131 1.88 2.07 -23.48
CA PHE A 131 0.67 2.03 -24.28
C PHE A 131 0.45 3.34 -25.06
N LYS A 132 0.64 4.50 -24.42
CA LYS A 132 0.54 5.81 -25.10
C LYS A 132 1.57 5.96 -26.23
N ILE A 133 2.81 5.52 -26.00
CA ILE A 133 3.86 5.55 -27.02
C ILE A 133 3.47 4.64 -28.20
N SER A 134 2.99 3.42 -27.90
CA SER A 134 2.50 2.49 -28.94
C SER A 134 1.40 3.11 -29.79
N TYR A 135 0.41 3.75 -29.16
CA TYR A 135 -0.66 4.47 -29.86
C TYR A 135 -0.16 5.66 -30.69
N ASN A 136 0.84 6.38 -30.22
CA ASN A 136 1.38 7.53 -30.96
C ASN A 136 2.23 7.11 -32.17
N CYS A 137 2.86 5.93 -32.12
CA CYS A 137 3.71 5.41 -33.19
C CYS A 137 2.95 4.71 -34.32
N GLN A 138 1.67 4.38 -34.13
CA GLN A 138 0.86 3.74 -35.16
C GLN A 138 0.28 4.74 -36.16
N LYS A 139 0.22 4.31 -37.43
CA LYS A 139 -0.36 5.09 -38.53
C LYS A 139 -1.88 5.08 -38.51
N GLU A 140 -2.48 3.95 -38.14
CA GLU A 140 -3.93 3.80 -38.00
C GLU A 140 -4.39 4.32 -36.64
N LYS A 141 -5.49 5.07 -36.64
CA LYS A 141 -6.10 5.58 -35.42
C LYS A 141 -7.19 4.63 -34.98
N TRP A 142 -7.20 4.31 -33.70
CA TRP A 142 -8.24 3.47 -33.11
C TRP A 142 -9.50 4.29 -32.86
N THR A 143 -10.64 3.66 -33.10
CA THR A 143 -11.92 4.11 -32.59
C THR A 143 -11.91 4.14 -31.07
N LEU A 144 -12.87 4.84 -30.46
CA LEU A 144 -12.96 4.90 -29.01
C LEU A 144 -13.15 3.49 -28.40
N ASN A 145 -13.93 2.64 -29.07
CA ASN A 145 -14.19 1.27 -28.60
C ASN A 145 -12.94 0.39 -28.65
N GLU A 146 -12.16 0.47 -29.73
CA GLU A 146 -10.88 -0.24 -29.86
C GLU A 146 -9.88 0.23 -28.81
N LEU A 147 -9.78 1.55 -28.59
CA LEU A 147 -8.92 2.12 -27.55
C LEU A 147 -9.32 1.59 -26.16
N ILE A 148 -10.61 1.58 -25.82
CA ILE A 148 -11.10 1.05 -24.54
C ILE A 148 -10.74 -0.43 -24.41
N SER A 149 -10.97 -1.23 -25.45
CA SER A 149 -10.63 -2.65 -25.47
C SER A 149 -9.14 -2.88 -25.21
N HIS A 150 -8.27 -2.13 -25.89
CA HIS A 150 -6.83 -2.24 -25.70
C HIS A 150 -6.37 -1.70 -24.34
N CYS A 151 -7.03 -0.67 -23.78
CA CYS A 151 -6.75 -0.20 -22.42
C CYS A 151 -7.04 -1.27 -21.36
N VAL A 152 -8.18 -1.96 -21.46
CA VAL A 152 -8.54 -3.06 -20.54
C VAL A 152 -7.51 -4.19 -20.64
N GLN A 153 -7.16 -4.57 -21.87
CA GLN A 153 -6.15 -5.61 -22.10
C GLN A 153 -4.78 -5.24 -21.52
N GLU A 154 -4.37 -3.98 -21.66
CA GLU A 154 -3.13 -3.47 -21.09
C GLU A 154 -3.18 -3.43 -19.56
N GLU A 155 -4.31 -3.09 -18.96
CA GLU A 155 -4.50 -3.13 -17.51
C GLU A 155 -4.30 -4.56 -16.97
N ASP A 156 -4.86 -5.57 -17.65
CA ASP A 156 -4.69 -6.98 -17.28
C ASP A 156 -3.26 -7.48 -17.49
N ARG A 157 -2.55 -6.94 -18.48
CA ARG A 157 -1.11 -7.17 -18.66
C ARG A 157 -0.32 -6.60 -17.49
N LEU A 158 -0.57 -5.34 -17.11
CA LEU A 158 0.09 -4.68 -15.99
C LEU A 158 -0.14 -5.41 -14.66
N LYS A 159 -1.35 -5.93 -14.43
CA LYS A 159 -1.65 -6.77 -13.25
C LYS A 159 -0.79 -8.03 -13.22
N ARG A 160 -0.66 -8.74 -14.34
CA ARG A 160 0.17 -9.95 -14.44
C ARG A 160 1.65 -9.66 -14.25
N ASP A 161 2.19 -8.62 -14.89
CA ASP A 161 3.60 -8.22 -14.74
C ASP A 161 3.92 -7.87 -13.28
N LYS A 162 2.99 -7.25 -12.54
CA LYS A 162 3.15 -6.95 -11.11
C LYS A 162 3.18 -8.22 -10.26
N THR A 163 2.39 -9.24 -10.60
CA THR A 163 2.41 -10.55 -9.93
C THR A 163 3.68 -11.34 -10.29
N GLU A 164 4.06 -11.39 -11.56
CA GLU A 164 5.24 -12.12 -12.04
C GLU A 164 6.57 -11.52 -11.54
N SER A 165 6.68 -10.19 -11.48
CA SER A 165 7.87 -9.51 -10.91
C SER A 165 8.04 -9.80 -9.42
N ALA A 166 6.95 -9.94 -8.65
CA ALA A 166 7.00 -10.38 -7.26
C ALA A 166 7.51 -11.84 -7.13
N HIS A 167 7.15 -12.72 -8.07
CA HIS A 167 7.61 -14.11 -8.09
C HIS A 167 9.07 -14.28 -8.56
N LEU A 168 9.54 -13.44 -9.49
CA LEU A 168 10.93 -13.44 -9.96
C LEU A 168 11.92 -12.87 -8.94
N ALA A 169 11.52 -11.85 -8.17
CA ALA A 169 12.36 -11.31 -7.09
C ALA A 169 12.65 -12.34 -5.97
N SER A 170 11.77 -13.34 -5.79
CA SER A 170 11.98 -14.48 -4.90
C SER A 170 12.81 -15.63 -5.49
N ALA A 171 13.10 -15.61 -6.79
CA ALA A 171 13.72 -16.71 -7.52
C ALA A 171 14.90 -16.26 -8.39
N SER A 172 15.86 -15.53 -7.82
CA SER A 172 17.11 -15.26 -8.56
C SER A 172 18.32 -15.13 -7.65
N LYS A 173 18.98 -16.26 -7.33
CA LYS A 173 20.45 -16.37 -7.31
C LYS A 173 20.87 -17.82 -7.58
N ASP A 174 20.64 -18.31 -8.79
CA ASP A 174 21.53 -19.33 -9.32
C ASP A 174 21.63 -19.25 -10.85
N LYS A 175 22.77 -18.76 -11.34
CA LYS A 175 23.55 -19.31 -12.47
C LYS A 175 24.59 -18.32 -12.98
N GLY A 176 25.84 -18.61 -12.61
CA GLY A 176 26.93 -18.87 -13.55
C GLY A 176 27.58 -17.70 -14.31
N LYS A 177 28.85 -17.44 -14.00
CA LYS A 177 29.84 -16.97 -15.00
C LYS A 177 31.10 -17.84 -14.96
N LYS A 178 31.48 -18.33 -16.15
CA LYS A 178 32.66 -19.16 -16.45
C LYS A 178 33.97 -18.34 -16.38
N ARG A 179 34.96 -18.98 -15.74
CA ARG A 179 36.43 -19.09 -16.00
C ARG A 179 37.21 -17.93 -16.65
N MET A 180 38.33 -17.55 -16.03
CA MET A 180 39.66 -17.48 -16.66
C MET A 180 40.79 -17.68 -15.63
N TYR A 181 41.90 -18.25 -16.11
CA TYR A 181 43.05 -18.88 -15.43
C TYR A 181 44.08 -17.84 -14.91
N GLN A 182 44.70 -18.07 -13.73
CA GLN A 182 46.16 -18.04 -13.52
C GLN A 182 46.59 -18.19 -12.04
N ASN A 183 47.38 -19.25 -11.82
CA ASN A 183 48.60 -19.43 -11.02
C ASN A 183 48.79 -18.98 -9.54
N GLU A 184 49.20 -20.01 -8.79
CA GLU A 184 50.28 -20.07 -7.78
C GLU A 184 50.07 -19.73 -6.29
N ALA A 185 50.24 -20.81 -5.51
CA ALA A 185 51.11 -20.98 -4.34
C ALA A 185 50.90 -20.16 -3.04
N ALA A 186 50.48 -20.92 -2.02
CA ALA A 186 51.00 -20.95 -0.65
C ALA A 186 51.00 -19.65 0.20
N LYS A 187 50.17 -19.66 1.26
CA LYS A 187 50.53 -19.55 2.70
C LYS A 187 49.26 -19.25 3.53
N GLY A 188 49.00 -20.03 4.59
CA GLY A 188 47.93 -19.74 5.56
C GLY A 188 48.33 -18.64 6.56
N PRO A 189 47.70 -18.53 7.74
CA PRO A 189 46.30 -18.76 8.12
C PRO A 189 45.66 -17.49 8.74
N ALA A 190 44.33 -17.31 8.68
CA ALA A 190 43.62 -16.42 9.61
C ALA A 190 42.12 -16.73 9.64
N GLN A 191 41.69 -17.47 10.66
CA GLN A 191 40.28 -17.65 11.01
C GLN A 191 39.69 -16.29 11.43
N LYS A 192 38.84 -15.68 10.61
CA LYS A 192 37.90 -14.67 11.09
C LYS A 192 36.64 -15.37 11.60
N LYS A 193 36.52 -15.39 12.93
CA LYS A 193 35.31 -15.70 13.71
C LYS A 193 34.07 -15.12 13.01
N GLN A 194 33.20 -15.99 12.49
CA GLN A 194 31.79 -15.64 12.30
C GLN A 194 31.17 -15.59 13.70
N GLU A 195 30.85 -14.38 14.13
CA GLU A 195 30.03 -14.13 15.30
C GLU A 195 28.63 -14.71 15.04
N ARG A 196 28.37 -15.92 15.57
CA ARG A 196 27.03 -16.52 15.51
C ARG A 196 26.11 -15.67 16.38
N VAL A 197 25.18 -14.97 15.75
CA VAL A 197 24.04 -14.36 16.44
C VAL A 197 23.37 -15.46 17.28
N PRO A 198 23.28 -15.32 18.61
CA PRO A 198 22.71 -16.37 19.47
C PRO A 198 21.24 -16.53 19.14
N ILE A 199 20.84 -17.74 18.75
CA ILE A 199 19.43 -18.08 18.63
C ILE A 199 18.85 -18.09 20.05
N ASN A 200 18.06 -17.09 20.40
CA ASN A 200 17.38 -16.98 21.69
C ASN A 200 16.07 -17.77 21.68
N CYS A 201 15.81 -18.48 22.75
CA CYS A 201 14.56 -19.22 22.93
C CYS A 201 13.43 -18.26 23.32
N TYR A 202 12.42 -18.06 22.46
CA TYR A 202 11.25 -17.22 22.74
C TYR A 202 10.36 -17.66 23.92
N PHE A 203 10.65 -18.78 24.59
CA PHE A 203 9.89 -19.22 25.76
C PHE A 203 10.60 -18.92 27.08
N CYS A 204 11.93 -19.06 27.13
CA CYS A 204 12.72 -18.83 28.35
C CYS A 204 13.71 -17.68 28.22
N GLU A 205 13.76 -17.05 27.05
CA GLU A 205 14.60 -15.92 26.65
C GLU A 205 16.11 -16.16 26.76
N LYS A 206 16.52 -17.42 26.97
CA LYS A 206 17.93 -17.80 27.04
C LYS A 206 18.52 -18.08 25.64
N PRO A 207 19.76 -17.64 25.38
CA PRO A 207 20.48 -17.97 24.15
C PRO A 207 20.83 -19.46 24.04
N GLY A 208 21.07 -19.93 22.81
CA GLY A 208 21.70 -21.21 22.53
C GLY A 208 20.75 -22.36 22.18
N HIS A 209 19.43 -22.13 22.13
CA HIS A 209 18.44 -23.13 21.71
C HIS A 209 17.15 -22.48 21.21
N LEU A 210 16.38 -23.18 20.36
CA LEU A 210 15.05 -22.75 19.94
C LEU A 210 13.98 -23.23 20.92
N LYS A 211 12.78 -22.62 20.87
CA LYS A 211 11.63 -23.02 21.71
C LYS A 211 11.30 -24.52 21.61
N LYS A 212 11.49 -25.12 20.44
CA LYS A 212 11.28 -26.57 20.19
C LYS A 212 12.25 -27.46 20.97
N ASP A 213 13.42 -26.94 21.36
CA ASP A 213 14.48 -27.64 22.07
C ASP A 213 14.57 -27.19 23.54
N CYS A 214 13.59 -26.43 24.04
CA CYS A 214 13.60 -25.84 25.38
C CYS A 214 13.03 -26.80 26.43
N THR A 215 13.87 -27.23 27.37
CA THR A 215 13.49 -28.14 28.47
C THR A 215 12.37 -27.58 29.36
N LYS A 216 12.38 -26.26 29.65
CA LYS A 216 11.31 -25.60 30.41
C LYS A 216 9.97 -25.60 29.65
N TYR A 217 10.01 -25.46 28.34
CA TYR A 217 8.81 -25.48 27.50
C TYR A 217 8.19 -26.89 27.46
N HIS A 218 9.02 -27.93 27.31
CA HIS A 218 8.55 -29.31 27.36
C HIS A 218 7.95 -29.69 28.72
N ALA A 219 8.59 -29.29 29.83
CA ALA A 219 8.05 -29.49 31.17
C ALA A 219 6.71 -28.75 31.39
N TRP A 220 6.57 -27.53 30.86
CA TRP A 220 5.31 -26.78 30.91
C TRP A 220 4.21 -27.46 30.08
N ARG A 221 4.52 -27.99 28.90
CA ARG A 221 3.57 -28.73 28.05
C ARG A 221 3.09 -30.02 28.71
N ALA A 222 3.99 -30.76 29.35
CA ALA A 222 3.65 -31.98 30.09
C ALA A 222 2.67 -31.69 31.23
N LYS A 223 2.87 -30.60 31.98
CA LYS A 223 1.92 -30.14 33.02
C LYS A 223 0.57 -29.66 32.47
N LYS A 224 0.51 -29.30 31.18
CA LYS A 224 -0.70 -28.84 30.49
C LYS A 224 -1.41 -29.94 29.69
N GLY A 225 -0.94 -31.19 29.76
CA GLY A 225 -1.54 -32.32 29.05
C GLY A 225 -1.47 -32.22 27.52
N LEU A 226 -0.51 -31.44 26.98
CA LEU A 226 -0.39 -31.21 25.54
C LEU A 226 0.39 -32.36 24.86
N PRO A 227 0.04 -32.74 23.61
CA PRO A 227 0.76 -33.78 22.87
C PRO A 227 2.25 -33.48 22.72
N GLU A 228 3.10 -34.52 22.72
CA GLU A 228 4.55 -34.38 22.48
C GLU A 228 4.84 -33.79 21.10
N LEU A 229 5.88 -32.97 21.00
CA LEU A 229 6.30 -32.42 19.73
C LEU A 229 6.98 -33.49 18.87
N PRO A 230 6.78 -33.48 17.53
CA PRO A 230 7.49 -34.38 16.64
C PRO A 230 9.01 -34.21 16.79
N LYS A 231 9.72 -35.30 17.08
CA LYS A 231 11.18 -35.32 17.06
C LYS A 231 11.62 -35.20 15.60
N ALA A 232 12.45 -34.21 15.28
CA ALA A 232 13.04 -34.11 13.95
C ALA A 232 13.94 -35.34 13.70
N LYS A 233 13.78 -35.98 12.53
CA LYS A 233 14.71 -36.97 12.01
C LYS A 233 16.03 -36.31 11.63
#